data_AF-A0A1F6TN14-F1
#
_entry.id   AF-A0A1F6TN14-F1
#
_cell.length_a   1.000
_cell.length_b   1.000
_cell.length_c   1.000
_cell.angle_alpha   90.00
_cell.angle_beta   90.00
_cell.angle_gamma   90.00
#
_symmetry.space_group_name_H-M   'P 1'
#
loop_
_entity.id
_entity.type
_entity.pdbx_description
1 polymer ?
#
loop_
_entity_poly.entity_id
_entity_poly.type
_entity_poly.pdbx_seq_one_letter_code
_entity_poly.pdbx_strand_id
1 'polypeptide(L)'
;MATTEAYEEPAAVACEVCLKEIPKSVAQSLEGPDYVYYFCGDVCYQRWQAAPGMQEIGLTVSGAQLDFESARKLADLAAARLAPEPMLLAWFDKLQGKESPEVHECQHKPGWLAYAESHGGDIRVEINGGEYIFIYASNR
;
A
#
# COMPACT_ATOMS: atom_id res chain seq x y z
N MET A 1 10.39 -36.72 -36.08
CA MET A 1 9.68 -36.18 -34.90
C MET A 1 10.62 -35.15 -34.28
N ALA A 2 10.40 -33.87 -34.58
CA ALA A 2 11.19 -32.78 -34.00
C ALA A 2 10.18 -31.94 -33.21
N THR A 3 10.23 -32.06 -31.88
CA THR A 3 9.51 -31.18 -30.98
C THR A 3 10.20 -29.83 -31.03
N THR A 4 9.57 -28.85 -31.69
CA THR A 4 9.83 -27.44 -31.43
C THR A 4 9.47 -27.17 -29.98
N GLU A 5 10.44 -27.26 -29.08
CA GLU A 5 10.37 -26.62 -27.78
C GLU A 5 10.32 -25.11 -28.04
N ALA A 6 9.16 -24.52 -27.77
CA ALA A 6 9.00 -23.07 -27.79
C ALA A 6 9.92 -22.50 -26.72
N TYR A 7 10.96 -21.77 -27.13
CA TYR A 7 11.75 -20.97 -26.22
C TYR A 7 10.88 -19.80 -25.77
N GLU A 8 10.19 -19.96 -24.65
CA GLU A 8 9.55 -18.84 -23.96
C GLU A 8 10.66 -17.91 -23.45
N GLU A 9 10.78 -16.73 -24.08
CA GLU A 9 11.66 -15.66 -23.62
C GLU A 9 11.35 -15.38 -22.13
N PRO A 10 12.36 -15.38 -21.24
CA PRO A 10 12.09 -15.22 -19.82
C PRO A 10 11.54 -13.81 -19.59
N ALA A 11 10.27 -13.73 -19.19
CA ALA A 11 9.63 -12.47 -18.86
C ALA A 11 10.50 -11.69 -17.86
N ALA A 12 10.89 -10.47 -18.22
CA ALA A 12 11.59 -9.58 -17.30
C ALA A 12 10.60 -9.04 -16.26
N VAL A 13 11.06 -8.93 -15.02
CA VAL A 13 10.31 -8.35 -13.89
C VAL A 13 11.16 -7.27 -13.23
N ALA A 14 10.52 -6.25 -12.67
CA ALA A 14 11.21 -5.20 -11.92
C ALA A 14 11.36 -5.60 -10.44
N CYS A 15 12.53 -5.36 -9.88
CA CYS A 15 12.73 -5.50 -8.44
C CYS A 15 11.91 -4.47 -7.67
N GLU A 16 11.16 -4.90 -6.65
CA GLU A 16 10.29 -4.03 -5.85
C GLU A 16 11.05 -2.88 -5.15
N VAL A 17 12.32 -3.10 -4.79
CA VAL A 17 13.09 -2.13 -3.99
C VAL A 17 13.92 -1.17 -4.83
N CYS A 18 14.53 -1.65 -5.91
CA CYS A 18 15.44 -0.83 -6.72
C CYS A 18 14.99 -0.64 -8.17
N LEU A 19 13.82 -1.19 -8.55
CA LEU A 19 13.22 -1.13 -9.89
C LEU A 19 14.10 -1.69 -11.01
N LYS A 20 15.18 -2.40 -10.66
CA LYS A 20 16.05 -3.07 -11.63
C LYS A 20 15.27 -4.18 -12.35
N GLU A 21 15.28 -4.14 -13.68
CA GLU A 21 14.78 -5.22 -14.50
C GLU A 21 15.69 -6.44 -14.40
N ILE A 22 15.11 -7.59 -14.08
CA ILE A 22 15.79 -8.88 -13.92
C ILE A 22 14.97 -9.98 -14.62
N PRO A 23 15.62 -11.01 -15.18
CA PRO A 23 14.88 -12.17 -15.66
C PRO A 23 14.10 -12.83 -14.51
N LYS A 24 12.82 -13.16 -14.72
CA LYS A 24 11.99 -13.82 -13.70
C LYS A 24 12.63 -15.12 -13.17
N SER A 25 13.41 -15.82 -14.00
CA SER A 25 14.11 -17.06 -13.63
C SER A 25 15.17 -16.90 -12.54
N VAL A 26 15.71 -15.69 -12.36
CA VAL A 26 16.74 -15.39 -11.35
C VAL A 26 16.22 -14.50 -10.22
N ALA A 27 14.95 -14.09 -10.29
CA ALA A 27 14.33 -13.26 -9.27
C ALA A 27 13.96 -14.09 -8.04
N GLN A 28 14.31 -13.58 -6.86
CA GLN A 28 13.71 -14.07 -5.62
C GLN A 28 12.28 -13.55 -5.54
N SER A 29 11.30 -14.39 -5.22
CA SER A 29 9.88 -14.01 -5.18
C SER A 29 9.22 -14.27 -3.82
N LEU A 30 8.20 -13.45 -3.50
CA LEU A 30 7.28 -13.66 -2.40
C LEU A 30 5.85 -13.59 -2.94
N GLU A 31 5.08 -14.65 -2.73
CA GLU A 31 3.67 -14.73 -3.14
C GLU A 31 2.77 -14.26 -2.00
N GLY A 32 2.00 -13.20 -2.24
CA GLY A 32 0.86 -12.79 -1.44
C GLY A 32 -0.45 -13.37 -1.97
N PRO A 33 -1.59 -13.10 -1.33
CA PRO A 33 -2.89 -13.62 -1.74
C PRO A 33 -3.32 -13.16 -3.15
N ASP A 34 -2.94 -11.93 -3.54
CA ASP A 34 -3.36 -11.32 -4.81
C ASP A 34 -2.18 -10.82 -5.68
N TYR A 35 -0.93 -10.92 -5.20
CA TYR A 35 0.25 -10.35 -5.86
C TYR A 35 1.52 -11.18 -5.64
N VAL A 36 2.50 -11.07 -6.54
CA VAL A 36 3.83 -11.65 -6.38
C VAL A 36 4.87 -10.54 -6.44
N TYR A 37 5.64 -10.39 -5.38
CA TYR A 37 6.76 -9.45 -5.32
C TYR A 37 8.03 -10.12 -5.84
N TYR A 38 8.87 -9.36 -6.56
CA TYR A 38 10.14 -9.84 -7.10
C TYR A 38 11.32 -9.00 -6.59
N PHE A 39 12.44 -9.66 -6.30
CA PHE A 39 13.65 -9.05 -5.76
C PHE A 39 14.90 -9.52 -6.51
N CYS A 40 15.84 -8.61 -6.77
CA CYS A 40 17.09 -8.95 -7.47
C CYS A 40 18.13 -9.67 -6.61
N GLY A 41 17.85 -9.87 -5.32
CA GLY A 41 18.68 -10.63 -4.38
C GLY A 41 18.38 -10.32 -2.92
N ASP A 42 19.07 -11.01 -2.01
CA ASP A 42 18.80 -10.99 -0.56
C ASP A 42 18.86 -9.60 0.06
N VAL A 43 19.77 -8.73 -0.40
CA VAL A 43 19.90 -7.37 0.14
C VAL A 43 18.61 -6.56 -0.10
N CYS A 44 18.01 -6.69 -1.29
CA CYS A 44 16.74 -6.02 -1.57
C CYS A 44 15.60 -6.67 -0.80
N TYR A 45 15.55 -7.99 -0.73
CA TYR A 45 14.53 -8.70 0.04
C TYR A 45 14.56 -8.34 1.54
N GLN A 46 15.75 -8.25 2.15
CA GLN A 46 15.92 -7.86 3.55
C GLN A 46 15.56 -6.40 3.79
N ARG A 47 15.88 -5.48 2.86
CA ARG A 47 15.45 -4.07 2.94
C ARG A 47 13.93 -3.95 2.87
N TRP A 48 13.30 -4.72 2.00
CA TRP A 48 11.84 -4.76 1.88
C TRP A 48 11.19 -5.32 3.15
N GLN A 49 11.73 -6.40 3.73
CA GLN A 49 11.25 -6.93 5.00
C GLN A 49 11.46 -5.99 6.19
N ALA A 50 12.55 -5.21 6.17
CA ALA A 50 12.88 -4.26 7.22
C ALA A 50 12.10 -2.94 7.09
N ALA A 51 11.59 -2.62 5.89
CA ALA A 51 10.61 -1.56 5.74
C ALA A 51 9.36 -1.99 6.51
N PRO A 52 8.86 -1.20 7.48
CA PRO A 52 7.53 -1.45 8.00
C PRO A 52 6.58 -1.30 6.81
N GLY A 53 6.05 -2.42 6.32
CA GLY A 53 4.91 -2.38 5.40
C GLY A 53 3.79 -1.55 6.04
N MET A 54 2.91 -1.00 5.22
CA MET A 54 1.80 -0.16 5.68
C MET A 54 1.05 -0.85 6.85
N GLN A 55 1.20 -0.30 8.05
CA GLN A 55 0.58 -0.84 9.25
C GLN A 55 -0.90 -0.54 9.20
N GLU A 56 -1.74 -1.57 9.09
CA GLU A 56 -3.18 -1.40 8.95
C GLU A 56 -3.92 -1.55 10.28
N ILE A 57 -4.77 -0.58 10.59
CA ILE A 57 -5.67 -0.57 11.73
C ILE A 57 -7.12 -0.56 11.21
N GLY A 58 -7.83 -1.66 11.41
CA GLY A 58 -9.27 -1.75 11.14
C GLY A 58 -10.10 -1.37 12.36
N LEU A 59 -11.04 -0.42 12.21
CA LEU A 59 -12.02 -0.04 13.22
C LEU A 59 -13.44 -0.36 12.74
N THR A 60 -14.28 -0.83 13.65
CA THR A 60 -15.72 -0.99 13.41
C THR A 60 -16.48 -0.21 14.48
N VAL A 61 -17.30 0.74 14.05
CA VAL A 61 -18.11 1.58 14.93
C VAL A 61 -19.58 1.22 14.71
N SER A 62 -20.31 0.94 15.78
CA SER A 62 -21.73 0.59 15.74
C SER A 62 -22.55 1.55 16.61
N GLY A 63 -23.80 1.83 16.21
CA GLY A 63 -24.77 2.54 17.04
C GLY A 63 -25.05 4.01 16.69
N ALA A 64 -24.30 4.62 15.78
CA ALA A 64 -24.59 5.93 15.19
C ALA A 64 -24.01 6.03 13.77
N GLN A 65 -24.62 6.84 12.90
CA GLN A 65 -24.05 7.16 11.59
C GLN A 65 -22.79 8.01 11.81
N LEU A 66 -21.64 7.42 11.49
CA LEU A 66 -20.35 8.09 11.63
C LEU A 66 -20.22 9.12 10.51
N ASP A 67 -19.90 10.37 10.85
CA ASP A 67 -19.55 11.40 9.87
C ASP A 67 -18.03 11.47 9.67
N PHE A 68 -17.61 12.19 8.63
CA PHE A 68 -16.19 12.33 8.28
C PHE A 68 -15.34 12.90 9.42
N GLU A 69 -15.84 13.93 10.13
CA GLU A 69 -15.07 14.59 11.18
C GLU A 69 -14.82 13.64 12.36
N SER A 70 -15.84 12.87 12.74
CA SER A 70 -15.75 11.86 13.78
C SER A 70 -14.86 10.69 13.36
N ALA A 71 -14.99 10.23 12.10
CA ALA A 71 -14.12 9.20 11.52
C ALA A 71 -12.65 9.64 11.54
N ARG A 72 -12.37 10.89 11.15
CA ARG A 72 -11.03 11.46 11.18
C ARG A 72 -10.46 11.51 12.59
N LYS A 73 -11.22 11.97 13.59
CA LYS A 73 -10.76 11.99 14.98
C LYS A 73 -10.43 10.59 15.51
N LEU A 74 -11.23 9.59 15.16
CA LEU A 74 -10.94 8.19 15.51
C LEU A 74 -9.67 7.70 14.83
N ALA A 75 -9.46 8.05 13.56
CA ALA A 75 -8.26 7.70 12.82
C ALA A 75 -7.00 8.37 13.38
N ASP A 76 -7.08 9.66 13.73
CA ASP A 76 -5.98 10.41 14.35
C ASP A 76 -5.57 9.76 15.69
N LEU A 77 -6.55 9.40 16.53
CA LEU A 77 -6.30 8.71 17.80
C LEU A 77 -5.73 7.30 17.61
N ALA A 78 -6.13 6.60 16.55
CA ALA A 78 -5.61 5.28 16.22
C ALA A 78 -4.16 5.35 15.74
N ALA A 79 -3.85 6.26 14.81
CA ALA A 79 -2.51 6.50 14.29
C ALA A 79 -1.55 6.97 15.39
N ALA A 80 -2.03 7.80 16.34
CA ALA A 80 -1.24 8.28 17.47
C ALA A 80 -0.80 7.17 18.45
N ARG A 81 -1.37 5.96 18.34
CA ARG A 81 -0.89 4.78 19.11
C ARG A 81 0.40 4.21 18.54
N LEU A 82 0.69 4.47 17.26
CA LEU A 82 1.85 3.93 16.54
C LEU A 82 2.98 4.95 16.39
N ALA A 83 2.66 6.24 16.36
CA ALA A 83 3.63 7.32 16.21
C ALA A 83 3.27 8.54 17.09
N PRO A 84 4.24 9.28 17.63
CA PRO A 84 3.97 10.42 18.52
C PRO A 84 3.33 11.61 17.82
N GLU A 85 3.52 11.78 16.50
CA GLU A 85 2.93 12.87 15.69
C GLU A 85 2.67 12.40 14.25
N PRO A 86 1.70 11.49 14.03
CA PRO A 86 1.44 10.96 12.70
C PRO A 86 0.91 12.06 11.78
N MET A 87 1.48 12.19 10.59
CA MET A 87 1.07 13.18 9.61
C MET A 87 0.06 12.57 8.65
N LEU A 88 -1.17 13.11 8.59
CA LEU A 88 -2.18 12.68 7.62
C LEU A 88 -1.74 13.09 6.21
N LEU A 89 -1.50 12.12 5.34
CA LEU A 89 -1.08 12.34 3.96
C LEU A 89 -2.25 12.28 2.98
N ALA A 90 -3.17 11.33 3.19
CA ALA A 90 -4.32 11.15 2.31
C ALA A 90 -5.52 10.55 3.03
N TRP A 91 -6.71 10.76 2.47
CA TRP A 91 -7.94 10.17 2.97
C TRP A 91 -8.96 9.91 1.85
N PHE A 92 -9.91 9.02 2.12
CA PHE A 92 -11.04 8.68 1.27
C PHE A 92 -12.32 8.56 2.09
N ASP A 93 -13.39 9.20 1.62
CA ASP A 93 -14.76 9.14 2.13
C ASP A 93 -15.63 8.50 1.05
N LYS A 94 -16.00 7.24 1.26
CA LYS A 94 -16.83 6.47 0.33
C LYS A 94 -18.26 6.98 0.26
N LEU A 95 -18.80 7.50 1.37
CA LEU A 95 -20.19 7.96 1.45
C LEU A 95 -20.40 9.24 0.63
N GLN A 96 -19.39 10.11 0.60
CA GLN A 96 -19.41 11.33 -0.19
C GLN A 96 -18.71 11.17 -1.56
N GLY A 97 -17.99 10.08 -1.79
CA GLY A 97 -17.18 9.85 -2.99
C GLY A 97 -16.09 10.91 -3.13
N LYS A 98 -15.45 11.28 -2.02
CA LYS A 98 -14.41 12.31 -1.96
C LYS A 98 -13.10 11.72 -1.48
N GLU A 99 -12.02 12.29 -1.97
CA GLU A 99 -10.67 11.95 -1.54
C GLU A 99 -9.82 13.21 -1.40
N SER A 100 -8.72 13.07 -0.69
CA SER A 100 -7.64 14.04 -0.74
C SER A 100 -6.29 13.32 -0.64
N PRO A 101 -5.29 13.74 -1.41
CA PRO A 101 -5.39 14.73 -2.49
C PRO A 101 -6.17 14.21 -3.71
N GLU A 102 -6.83 15.12 -4.44
CA GLU A 102 -7.54 14.82 -5.69
C GLU A 102 -6.52 14.64 -6.82
N VAL A 103 -5.89 13.46 -6.85
CA VAL A 103 -4.88 13.07 -7.85
C VAL A 103 -5.51 12.06 -8.80
N HIS A 104 -5.28 12.24 -10.10
CA HIS A 104 -5.73 11.28 -11.11
C HIS A 104 -5.18 9.87 -10.84
N GLU A 105 -6.02 8.86 -11.11
CA GLU A 105 -5.65 7.45 -11.04
C GLU A 105 -4.38 7.18 -11.87
N CYS A 106 -3.45 6.42 -11.30
CA CYS A 106 -2.23 6.03 -11.99
C CYS A 106 -2.13 4.49 -11.97
N GLN A 107 -2.07 3.88 -13.16
CA GLN A 107 -1.72 2.46 -13.36
C GLN A 107 -2.40 1.50 -12.37
N HIS A 108 -3.74 1.54 -12.31
CA HIS A 108 -4.58 0.59 -11.57
C HIS A 108 -4.67 0.76 -10.05
N LYS A 109 -4.22 1.89 -9.49
CA LYS A 109 -4.44 2.27 -8.09
C LYS A 109 -5.02 3.68 -7.95
N PRO A 110 -5.88 3.96 -6.96
CA PRO A 110 -6.39 5.31 -6.71
C PRO A 110 -5.25 6.31 -6.51
N GLY A 111 -5.37 7.50 -7.11
CA GLY A 111 -4.30 8.50 -7.11
C GLY A 111 -3.93 9.00 -5.70
N TRP A 112 -4.91 9.19 -4.82
CA TRP A 112 -4.68 9.58 -3.42
C TRP A 112 -3.87 8.54 -2.64
N LEU A 113 -4.07 7.25 -2.93
CA LEU A 113 -3.33 6.16 -2.30
C LEU A 113 -1.89 6.12 -2.81
N ALA A 114 -1.72 6.19 -4.14
CA ALA A 114 -0.40 6.27 -4.77
C ALA A 114 0.41 7.47 -4.25
N TYR A 115 -0.26 8.61 -4.05
CA TYR A 115 0.33 9.79 -3.46
C TYR A 115 0.86 9.52 -2.06
N ALA A 116 0.02 8.97 -1.16
CA ALA A 116 0.42 8.71 0.22
C ALA A 116 1.60 7.73 0.31
N GLU A 117 1.56 6.63 -0.45
CA GLU A 117 2.68 5.68 -0.54
C GLU A 117 3.98 6.38 -0.96
N SER A 118 3.91 7.25 -1.98
CA SER A 118 5.07 7.98 -2.49
C SER A 118 5.63 9.04 -1.52
N HIS A 119 4.85 9.45 -0.52
CA HIS A 119 5.24 10.46 0.49
C HIS A 119 5.52 9.83 1.86
N GLY A 120 5.75 8.52 1.92
CA GLY A 120 6.15 7.81 3.13
C GLY A 120 4.98 7.40 4.02
N GLY A 121 3.77 7.29 3.45
CA GLY A 121 2.61 6.75 4.15
C GLY A 121 2.82 5.30 4.54
N ASP A 122 2.86 5.05 5.83
CA ASP A 122 3.21 3.76 6.44
C ASP A 122 2.20 3.31 7.51
N ILE A 123 1.15 4.10 7.77
CA ILE A 123 0.03 3.74 8.64
C ILE A 123 -1.27 3.93 7.86
N ARG A 124 -2.10 2.89 7.78
CA ARG A 124 -3.45 2.92 7.20
C ARG A 124 -4.48 2.68 8.28
N VAL A 125 -5.43 3.60 8.42
CA VAL A 125 -6.60 3.40 9.27
C VAL A 125 -7.83 3.24 8.39
N GLU A 126 -8.48 2.10 8.50
CA GLU A 126 -9.72 1.78 7.81
C GLU A 126 -10.87 1.73 8.83
N ILE A 127 -11.98 2.38 8.51
CA ILE A 127 -13.17 2.39 9.37
C ILE A 127 -14.37 1.84 8.60
N ASN A 128 -15.10 0.93 9.27
CA ASN A 128 -16.33 0.30 8.78
C ASN A 128 -16.17 -0.43 7.42
N GLY A 129 -15.04 -1.10 7.20
CA GLY A 129 -14.80 -1.85 5.95
C GLY A 129 -14.57 -0.94 4.74
N GLY A 130 -13.87 0.18 4.96
CA GLY A 130 -13.51 1.13 3.91
C GLY A 130 -14.56 2.20 3.61
N GLU A 131 -15.50 2.46 4.53
CA GLU A 131 -16.34 3.67 4.43
C GLU A 131 -15.47 4.93 4.54
N TYR A 132 -14.49 4.87 5.44
CA TYR A 132 -13.45 5.88 5.58
C TYR A 132 -12.08 5.22 5.60
N ILE A 133 -11.14 5.80 4.86
CA ILE A 133 -9.73 5.39 4.86
C ILE A 133 -8.87 6.62 5.09
N PHE A 134 -7.88 6.51 5.97
CA PHE A 134 -6.91 7.56 6.26
C PHE A 134 -5.49 6.97 6.23
N ILE A 135 -4.57 7.63 5.55
CA ILE A 135 -3.17 7.22 5.45
C ILE A 135 -2.29 8.26 6.11
N TYR A 136 -1.46 7.82 7.04
CA TYR A 136 -0.53 8.65 7.79
C TYR A 136 0.92 8.22 7.53
N ALA A 137 1.84 9.15 7.69
CA ALA A 137 3.26 8.88 7.85
C ALA A 137 3.65 8.94 9.33
N SER A 138 4.42 7.96 9.80
CA SER A 138 4.90 7.86 11.19
C SER A 138 6.08 8.78 11.49
N ASN A 139 6.74 9.32 10.46
CA ASN A 139 7.95 10.16 10.47
C ASN A 139 8.85 9.99 11.71
N ARG A 140 9.39 8.77 11.86
CA ARG A 140 10.41 8.42 12.85
C ARG A 140 11.78 9.01 12.50
#